data_AF-A0A369RTU4-F1
#
_entry.id   AF-A0A369RTU4-F1
#
_cell.length_a   1.000
_cell.length_b   1.000
_cell.length_c   1.000
_cell.angle_alpha   90.00
_cell.angle_beta   90.00
_cell.angle_gamma   90.00
#
_symmetry.space_group_name_H-M   'P 1'
#
loop_
_entity.id
_entity.type
_entity.pdbx_description
1 polymer ?
#
loop_
_entity_poly.entity_id
_entity_poly.type
_entity_poly.pdbx_seq_one_letter_code
_entity_poly.pdbx_strand_id
1 'polypeptide(L)'
;MRIDSQAKTLYGEEIEQNIKCNLATLMLGYKIIENYTNYITLLIPLNILPYLTQAITSEIFWKTIFQLVSFKTCLIYLISLPLLVALTSRMRAFSLRPLLIIHNFFCSAVSVYTALSSFYGAYQGGSAFLTKPVENLRYGFYLYWISKNVELLDTLYIILKKKYRQLSFLHVYHHSSMVLFSEFGYRLCPYPAIAIPLGINSVIHVFLYYYYGMCALDPANPPTWKKRLTEMQILQFIIGVTHSTLGYLYHGFCFYGVIYGFSMLWLFCNFYYKAYLTKRRLKNE
;
A
#
# COMPACT_ATOMS: atom_id res chain seq x y z
N MET A 1 -3.45 48.46 -3.91
CA MET A 1 -3.21 48.21 -2.46
C MET A 1 -4.28 47.35 -1.78
N ARG A 2 -5.59 47.44 -2.10
CA ARG A 2 -6.64 46.61 -1.45
C ARG A 2 -6.71 45.14 -1.91
N ILE A 3 -6.25 44.83 -3.13
CA ILE A 3 -6.32 43.48 -3.73
C ILE A 3 -5.25 42.55 -3.13
N ASP A 4 -4.04 43.07 -2.85
CA ASP A 4 -2.96 42.29 -2.25
C ASP A 4 -3.23 41.87 -0.80
N SER A 5 -4.00 42.65 -0.03
CA SER A 5 -4.33 42.29 1.34
C SER A 5 -5.38 41.17 1.39
N GLN A 6 -6.36 41.19 0.48
CA GLN A 6 -7.36 40.12 0.32
C GLN A 6 -6.75 38.83 -0.21
N ALA A 7 -5.84 38.91 -1.18
CA ALA A 7 -5.12 37.74 -1.68
C ALA A 7 -4.24 37.11 -0.59
N LYS A 8 -3.57 37.91 0.25
CA LYS A 8 -2.80 37.40 1.40
C LYS A 8 -3.66 36.76 2.48
N THR A 9 -4.87 37.26 2.72
CA THR A 9 -5.80 36.68 3.71
C THR A 9 -6.42 35.39 3.19
N LEU A 10 -6.89 35.35 1.94
CA LEU A 10 -7.38 34.13 1.29
C LEU A 10 -6.30 33.05 1.23
N TYR A 11 -5.07 33.41 0.86
CA TYR A 11 -3.95 32.46 0.82
C TYR A 11 -3.56 31.99 2.23
N GLY A 12 -3.65 32.87 3.23
CA GLY A 12 -3.44 32.54 4.64
C GLY A 12 -4.51 31.57 5.18
N GLU A 13 -5.78 31.82 4.88
CA GLU A 13 -6.92 30.97 5.26
C GLU A 13 -6.85 29.62 4.55
N GLU A 14 -6.52 29.58 3.26
CA GLU A 14 -6.36 28.34 2.50
C GLU A 14 -5.16 27.51 3.03
N ILE A 15 -4.07 28.17 3.44
CA ILE A 15 -2.95 27.52 4.13
C ILE A 15 -3.38 26.99 5.49
N GLU A 16 -4.13 27.76 6.29
CA GLU A 16 -4.57 27.37 7.63
C GLU A 16 -5.58 26.21 7.57
N GLN A 17 -6.51 26.24 6.62
CA GLN A 17 -7.49 25.19 6.40
C GLN A 17 -6.81 23.92 5.87
N ASN A 18 -5.81 24.05 5.01
CA ASN A 18 -4.97 22.92 4.61
C ASN A 18 -4.11 22.39 5.76
N ILE A 19 -3.63 23.22 6.69
CA ILE A 19 -2.95 22.76 7.92
C ILE A 19 -3.92 21.96 8.77
N LYS A 20 -5.11 22.50 9.05
CA LYS A 20 -6.14 21.86 9.88
C LYS A 20 -6.61 20.54 9.28
N CYS A 21 -6.84 20.47 7.97
CA CYS A 21 -7.23 19.23 7.28
C CYS A 21 -6.13 18.15 7.33
N ASN A 22 -4.86 18.56 7.19
CA ASN A 22 -3.72 17.65 7.20
C ASN A 22 -3.35 17.17 8.61
N LEU A 23 -3.47 18.05 9.61
CA LEU A 23 -3.38 17.67 11.02
C LEU A 23 -4.57 16.79 11.41
N ALA A 24 -5.78 17.08 10.94
CA ALA A 24 -6.96 16.27 11.21
C ALA A 24 -6.80 14.86 10.64
N THR A 25 -6.26 14.70 9.43
CA THR A 25 -6.02 13.37 8.83
C THR A 25 -4.97 12.58 9.62
N LEU A 26 -3.89 13.23 10.06
CA LEU A 26 -2.85 12.59 10.85
C LEU A 26 -3.28 12.32 12.29
N MET A 27 -4.00 13.25 12.91
CA MET A 27 -4.61 13.10 14.24
C MET A 27 -5.72 12.06 14.21
N LEU A 28 -6.45 11.92 13.10
CA LEU A 28 -7.41 10.85 12.89
C LEU A 28 -6.66 9.52 12.78
N GLY A 29 -5.60 9.44 11.96
CA GLY A 29 -4.75 8.24 11.90
C GLY A 29 -4.14 7.87 13.26
N TYR A 30 -3.62 8.85 14.00
CA TYR A 30 -3.04 8.68 15.33
C TYR A 30 -4.09 8.29 16.38
N LYS A 31 -5.22 9.00 16.45
CA LYS A 31 -6.34 8.66 17.36
C LYS A 31 -6.95 7.32 17.00
N ILE A 32 -7.02 6.95 15.72
CA ILE A 32 -7.43 5.62 15.28
C ILE A 32 -6.41 4.60 15.78
N ILE A 33 -5.10 4.82 15.57
CA ILE A 33 -4.07 3.92 16.09
C ILE A 33 -4.17 3.80 17.62
N GLU A 34 -4.29 4.90 18.36
CA GLU A 34 -4.34 4.91 19.82
C GLU A 34 -5.63 4.25 20.36
N ASN A 35 -6.80 4.64 19.85
CA ASN A 35 -8.07 4.02 20.22
C ASN A 35 -8.09 2.54 19.81
N TYR A 36 -7.69 2.20 18.60
CA TYR A 36 -7.63 0.80 18.17
C TYR A 36 -6.56 0.01 18.91
N THR A 37 -5.43 0.58 19.32
CA THR A 37 -4.43 -0.15 20.11
C THR A 37 -5.05 -0.58 21.42
N ASN A 38 -5.76 0.34 22.11
CA ASN A 38 -6.49 0.04 23.35
C ASN A 38 -7.65 -0.96 23.13
N TYR A 39 -8.34 -0.88 21.99
CA TYR A 39 -9.37 -1.86 21.62
C TYR A 39 -8.76 -3.20 21.21
N ILE A 40 -7.58 -3.28 20.59
CA ILE A 40 -6.92 -4.50 20.11
C ILE A 40 -6.28 -5.27 21.26
N THR A 41 -5.71 -4.60 22.27
CA THR A 41 -5.33 -5.31 23.51
C THR A 41 -6.54 -5.92 24.21
N LEU A 42 -7.75 -5.39 23.97
CA LEU A 42 -9.02 -5.93 24.47
C LEU A 42 -9.68 -6.95 23.50
N LEU A 43 -9.49 -6.79 22.19
CA LEU A 43 -10.16 -7.50 21.07
C LEU A 43 -9.26 -8.53 20.38
N ILE A 44 -7.99 -8.68 20.76
CA ILE A 44 -7.30 -9.96 20.62
C ILE A 44 -7.78 -10.75 21.83
N PRO A 45 -8.87 -11.52 21.74
CA PRO A 45 -9.16 -12.40 22.85
C PRO A 45 -8.01 -13.41 22.92
N LEU A 46 -7.68 -13.84 24.15
CA LEU A 46 -6.95 -15.09 24.37
C LEU A 46 -7.53 -16.26 23.54
N ASN A 47 -8.77 -16.15 23.04
CA ASN A 47 -9.44 -17.12 22.16
C ASN A 47 -8.90 -17.20 20.71
N ILE A 48 -8.13 -16.24 20.18
CA ILE A 48 -7.49 -16.39 18.86
C ILE A 48 -6.20 -17.19 18.97
N LEU A 49 -5.50 -17.08 20.11
CA LEU A 49 -4.19 -17.70 20.32
C LEU A 49 -4.22 -19.21 20.02
N PRO A 50 -5.25 -19.99 20.38
CA PRO A 50 -5.38 -21.39 19.97
C PRO A 50 -5.42 -21.61 18.46
N TYR A 51 -6.18 -20.79 17.71
CA TYR A 51 -6.28 -20.92 16.25
C TYR A 51 -4.99 -20.51 15.54
N LEU A 52 -4.32 -19.44 16.01
CA LEU A 52 -3.01 -19.07 15.52
C LEU A 52 -1.97 -20.14 15.84
N THR A 53 -2.00 -20.67 17.06
CA THR A 53 -1.10 -21.75 17.48
C THR A 53 -1.34 -22.97 16.61
N GLN A 54 -2.60 -23.37 16.38
CA GLN A 54 -2.94 -24.48 15.49
C GLN A 54 -2.52 -24.25 14.04
N ALA A 55 -2.69 -23.03 13.52
CA ALA A 55 -2.24 -22.69 12.16
C ALA A 55 -0.71 -22.74 12.05
N ILE A 56 0.01 -22.20 13.02
CA ILE A 56 1.48 -22.15 13.06
C ILE A 56 2.08 -23.52 13.36
N THR A 57 1.40 -24.39 14.10
CA THR A 57 1.86 -25.78 14.33
C THR A 57 1.43 -26.73 13.22
N SER A 58 0.56 -26.30 12.30
CA SER A 58 0.11 -27.13 11.18
C SER A 58 1.21 -27.30 10.14
N GLU A 59 1.63 -28.54 9.93
CA GLU A 59 2.57 -28.89 8.87
C GLU A 59 1.99 -28.57 7.48
N ILE A 60 0.67 -28.73 7.31
CA ILE A 60 -0.05 -28.43 6.07
C ILE A 60 0.04 -26.94 5.74
N PHE A 61 -0.08 -26.08 6.75
CA PHE A 61 0.05 -24.63 6.58
C PHE A 61 1.44 -24.27 6.03
N TRP A 62 2.50 -24.75 6.67
CA TRP A 62 3.88 -24.47 6.22
C TRP A 62 4.20 -25.06 4.86
N LYS A 63 3.76 -26.30 4.57
CA LYS A 63 3.89 -26.89 3.24
C LYS A 63 3.21 -26.04 2.17
N THR A 64 2.00 -25.54 2.45
CA THR A 64 1.26 -24.67 1.53
C THR A 64 2.03 -23.37 1.29
N ILE A 65 2.53 -22.72 2.34
CA ILE A 65 3.30 -21.47 2.23
C ILE A 65 4.59 -21.69 1.43
N PHE A 66 5.36 -22.74 1.71
CA PHE A 66 6.63 -22.99 1.02
C PHE A 66 6.46 -23.43 -0.44
N GLN A 67 5.27 -23.94 -0.81
CA GLN A 67 4.92 -24.26 -2.19
C GLN A 67 4.47 -23.04 -3.01
N LEU A 68 4.14 -21.92 -2.37
CA LEU A 68 3.80 -20.68 -3.07
C LEU A 68 4.97 -20.20 -3.92
N VAL A 69 4.68 -19.83 -5.17
CA VAL A 69 5.70 -19.27 -6.07
C VAL A 69 6.25 -17.98 -5.49
N SER A 70 5.37 -17.14 -4.94
CA SER A 70 5.68 -15.90 -4.25
C SER A 70 6.60 -16.08 -3.05
N PHE A 71 6.56 -17.22 -2.36
CA PHE A 71 7.50 -17.48 -1.26
C PHE A 71 8.93 -17.52 -1.77
N LYS A 72 9.16 -18.27 -2.85
CA LYS A 72 10.47 -18.34 -3.52
C LYS A 72 10.85 -16.98 -4.11
N THR A 73 9.92 -16.30 -4.78
CA THR A 73 10.16 -14.95 -5.33
C THR A 73 10.56 -13.95 -4.25
N CYS A 74 9.91 -13.98 -3.09
CA CYS A 74 10.21 -13.08 -1.97
C CYS A 74 11.63 -13.34 -1.41
N LEU A 75 12.02 -14.60 -1.23
CA LEU A 75 13.37 -14.95 -0.79
C LEU A 75 14.42 -14.50 -1.81
N ILE A 76 14.22 -14.80 -3.09
CA ILE A 76 15.13 -14.37 -4.17
C ILE A 76 15.23 -12.85 -4.19
N TYR A 77 14.10 -12.15 -4.11
CA TYR A 77 14.06 -10.70 -4.07
C TYR A 77 14.90 -10.16 -2.92
N LEU A 78 14.66 -10.58 -1.67
CA LEU A 78 15.38 -10.09 -0.49
C LEU A 78 16.88 -10.40 -0.53
N ILE A 79 17.25 -11.62 -0.92
CA ILE A 79 18.66 -12.05 -1.03
C ILE A 79 19.38 -11.31 -2.16
N SER A 80 18.68 -11.00 -3.25
CA SER A 80 19.26 -10.29 -4.38
C SER A 80 19.58 -8.82 -4.10
N LEU A 81 18.91 -8.15 -3.12
CA LEU A 81 19.09 -6.71 -2.90
C LEU A 81 20.52 -6.33 -2.53
N PRO A 82 21.18 -6.96 -1.53
CA PRO A 82 22.57 -6.63 -1.20
C PRO A 82 23.51 -6.89 -2.38
N LEU A 83 23.29 -7.99 -3.11
CA LEU A 83 24.09 -8.36 -4.27
C LEU A 83 23.95 -7.31 -5.39
N LEU A 84 22.73 -6.92 -5.76
CA LEU A 84 22.46 -5.91 -6.78
C LEU A 84 23.03 -4.55 -6.40
N VAL A 85 22.93 -4.15 -5.14
CA VAL A 85 23.54 -2.91 -4.63
C VAL A 85 25.06 -2.98 -4.73
N ALA A 86 25.68 -4.10 -4.33
CA ALA A 86 27.13 -4.29 -4.40
C ALA A 86 27.63 -4.26 -5.86
N LEU A 87 27.01 -5.04 -6.76
CA LEU A 87 27.38 -5.11 -8.18
C LEU A 87 27.26 -3.75 -8.87
N THR A 88 26.21 -3.00 -8.56
CA THR A 88 25.99 -1.71 -9.20
C THR A 88 26.70 -0.55 -8.50
N SER A 89 27.31 -0.75 -7.32
CA SER A 89 27.89 0.32 -6.50
C SER A 89 28.95 1.16 -7.21
N ARG A 90 29.74 0.52 -8.09
CA ARG A 90 30.80 1.15 -8.89
C ARG A 90 30.33 1.64 -10.26
N MET A 91 29.06 1.44 -10.60
CA MET A 91 28.49 1.85 -11.89
C MET A 91 27.89 3.25 -11.81
N ARG A 92 27.90 3.98 -12.93
CA ARG A 92 27.16 5.24 -13.07
C ARG A 92 25.64 4.97 -13.08
N ALA A 93 24.84 5.96 -12.69
CA ALA A 93 23.39 5.84 -12.71
C ALA A 93 22.88 5.64 -14.14
N PHE A 94 22.01 4.64 -14.33
CA PHE A 94 21.47 4.31 -15.65
C PHE A 94 20.37 5.29 -16.09
N SER A 95 20.36 5.64 -17.38
CA SER A 95 19.26 6.40 -17.99
C SER A 95 18.15 5.46 -18.44
N LEU A 96 17.26 5.09 -17.52
CA LEU A 96 16.14 4.16 -17.76
C LEU A 96 14.81 4.90 -17.98
N ARG A 97 14.84 6.14 -18.48
CA ARG A 97 13.65 7.01 -18.54
C ARG A 97 12.53 6.43 -19.42
N PRO A 98 12.76 5.96 -20.66
CA PRO A 98 11.69 5.39 -21.49
C PRO A 98 11.07 4.14 -20.85
N LEU A 99 11.91 3.27 -20.30
CA LEU A 99 11.45 2.05 -19.61
C LEU A 99 10.59 2.39 -18.39
N LEU A 100 10.98 3.39 -17.59
CA LEU A 100 10.18 3.86 -16.47
C LEU A 100 8.83 4.42 -16.91
N ILE A 101 8.78 5.19 -17.99
CA ILE A 101 7.52 5.73 -18.52
C ILE A 101 6.58 4.57 -18.88
N ILE A 102 7.05 3.64 -19.70
CA ILE A 102 6.28 2.47 -20.13
C ILE A 102 5.80 1.66 -18.93
N HIS A 103 6.71 1.32 -18.02
CA HIS A 103 6.41 0.55 -16.81
C HIS A 103 5.35 1.21 -15.95
N ASN A 104 5.49 2.52 -15.65
CA ASN A 104 4.53 3.22 -14.80
C ASN A 104 3.14 3.29 -15.46
N PHE A 105 3.05 3.65 -16.75
CA PHE A 105 1.73 3.68 -17.41
C PHE A 105 1.11 2.28 -17.56
N PHE A 106 1.93 1.26 -17.81
CA PHE A 106 1.47 -0.13 -17.81
C PHE A 106 0.90 -0.55 -16.45
N CYS A 107 1.64 -0.33 -15.36
CA CYS A 107 1.18 -0.65 -14.00
C CYS A 107 -0.09 0.14 -13.64
N SER A 108 -0.20 1.41 -14.06
CA SER A 108 -1.41 2.21 -13.88
C SER A 108 -2.61 1.60 -14.62
N ALA A 109 -2.44 1.22 -15.89
CA ALA A 109 -3.51 0.59 -16.69
C ALA A 109 -3.95 -0.78 -16.14
N VAL A 110 -3.00 -1.63 -15.74
CA VAL A 110 -3.31 -2.91 -15.09
C VAL A 110 -4.07 -2.67 -13.77
N SER A 111 -3.70 -1.63 -13.01
CA SER A 111 -4.38 -1.27 -11.77
C SER A 111 -5.83 -0.80 -12.01
N VAL A 112 -6.13 -0.16 -13.14
CA VAL A 112 -7.51 0.15 -13.52
C VAL A 112 -8.30 -1.14 -13.68
N TYR A 113 -7.76 -2.10 -14.44
CA TYR A 113 -8.41 -3.38 -14.65
C TYR A 113 -8.65 -4.14 -13.33
N THR A 114 -7.64 -4.25 -12.46
CA THR A 114 -7.77 -4.99 -11.20
C THR A 114 -8.73 -4.30 -10.23
N ALA A 115 -8.80 -2.96 -10.25
CA ALA A 115 -9.80 -2.21 -9.49
C ALA A 115 -11.22 -2.56 -9.96
N LEU A 116 -11.48 -2.46 -11.27
CA LEU A 116 -12.78 -2.76 -11.85
C LEU A 116 -13.20 -4.21 -11.58
N SER A 117 -12.30 -5.16 -11.80
CA SER A 117 -12.56 -6.58 -11.56
C SER A 117 -12.87 -6.87 -10.09
N SER A 118 -12.19 -6.20 -9.16
CA SER A 118 -12.40 -6.38 -7.73
C SER A 118 -13.75 -5.83 -7.27
N PHE A 119 -14.11 -4.61 -7.68
CA PHE A 119 -15.41 -4.03 -7.32
C PHE A 119 -16.56 -4.75 -8.00
N TYR A 120 -16.39 -5.17 -9.25
CA TYR A 120 -17.40 -5.94 -9.96
C TYR A 120 -17.64 -7.31 -9.32
N GLY A 121 -16.57 -8.04 -8.99
CA GLY A 121 -16.70 -9.32 -8.30
C GLY A 121 -17.21 -9.19 -6.86
N ALA A 122 -16.90 -8.09 -6.17
CA ALA A 122 -17.49 -7.79 -4.86
C ALA A 122 -19.01 -7.51 -4.97
N TYR A 123 -19.42 -6.76 -5.99
CA TYR A 123 -20.84 -6.49 -6.29
C TYR A 123 -21.60 -7.79 -6.58
N GLN A 124 -21.05 -8.68 -7.41
CA GLN A 124 -21.65 -9.99 -7.69
C GLN A 124 -21.79 -10.87 -6.44
N GLY A 125 -20.89 -10.72 -5.47
CA GLY A 125 -20.98 -11.42 -4.19
C GLY A 125 -22.17 -10.98 -3.33
N GLY A 126 -22.81 -9.85 -3.62
CA GLY A 126 -23.95 -9.32 -2.87
C GLY A 126 -23.63 -8.81 -1.45
N SER A 127 -22.44 -9.08 -0.94
CA SER A 127 -21.94 -8.57 0.34
C SER A 127 -20.44 -8.32 0.31
N ALA A 128 -20.04 -7.15 0.79
CA ALA A 128 -18.65 -6.77 0.99
C ALA A 128 -17.91 -7.66 1.99
N PHE A 129 -18.62 -8.44 2.81
CA PHE A 129 -18.07 -9.33 3.82
C PHE A 129 -18.21 -10.82 3.46
N LEU A 130 -18.67 -11.14 2.24
CA LEU A 130 -18.83 -12.53 1.82
C LEU A 130 -17.47 -13.23 1.76
N THR A 131 -17.36 -14.37 2.45
CA THR A 131 -16.17 -15.25 2.51
C THR A 131 -16.35 -16.52 1.68
N LYS A 132 -17.05 -16.40 0.55
CA LYS A 132 -17.24 -17.46 -0.43
C LYS A 132 -16.59 -17.07 -1.76
N PRO A 133 -16.01 -18.04 -2.48
CA PRO A 133 -15.35 -17.76 -3.74
C PRO A 133 -16.36 -17.27 -4.78
N VAL A 134 -16.01 -16.20 -5.50
CA VAL A 134 -16.72 -15.75 -6.70
C VAL A 134 -15.81 -15.96 -7.89
N GLU A 135 -16.27 -16.69 -8.92
CA GLU A 135 -15.40 -17.10 -10.04
C GLU A 135 -14.74 -15.92 -10.74
N ASN A 136 -15.49 -14.84 -10.99
CA ASN A 136 -14.98 -13.65 -11.64
C ASN A 136 -13.86 -12.93 -10.85
N LEU A 137 -13.79 -13.12 -9.52
CA LEU A 137 -12.69 -12.59 -8.70
C LEU A 137 -11.39 -13.37 -8.91
N ARG A 138 -11.45 -14.66 -9.30
CA ARG A 138 -10.23 -15.47 -9.48
C ARG A 138 -9.32 -14.88 -10.55
N TYR A 139 -9.89 -14.49 -11.69
CA TYR A 139 -9.12 -13.89 -12.77
C TYR A 139 -8.57 -12.50 -12.40
N GLY A 140 -9.39 -11.66 -11.74
CA GLY A 140 -8.95 -10.36 -11.24
C GLY A 140 -7.80 -10.46 -10.24
N PHE A 141 -7.91 -11.40 -9.30
CA PHE A 141 -6.89 -11.63 -8.28
C PHE A 141 -5.63 -12.25 -8.86
N TYR A 142 -5.76 -13.11 -9.87
CA TYR A 142 -4.62 -13.62 -10.63
C TYR A 142 -3.83 -12.47 -11.27
N LEU A 143 -4.51 -11.58 -11.98
CA LEU A 143 -3.86 -10.44 -12.61
C LEU A 143 -3.27 -9.46 -11.57
N TYR A 144 -3.93 -9.27 -10.44
CA TYR A 144 -3.37 -8.50 -9.33
C TYR A 144 -2.09 -9.14 -8.76
N TRP A 145 -2.06 -10.46 -8.59
CA TRP A 145 -0.85 -11.17 -8.17
C TRP A 145 0.29 -11.01 -9.19
N ILE A 146 0.00 -11.17 -10.49
CA ILE A 146 0.99 -10.93 -11.54
C ILE A 146 1.48 -9.48 -11.48
N SER A 147 0.58 -8.50 -11.28
CA SER A 147 0.98 -7.10 -11.18
C SER A 147 1.93 -6.88 -10.00
N LYS A 148 1.67 -7.43 -8.80
CA LYS A 148 2.60 -7.31 -7.66
C LYS A 148 4.00 -7.84 -7.95
N ASN A 149 4.12 -8.90 -8.75
CA ASN A 149 5.44 -9.42 -9.18
C ASN A 149 6.13 -8.45 -10.14
N VAL A 150 5.40 -7.83 -11.08
CA VAL A 150 5.94 -6.80 -11.98
C VAL A 150 6.38 -5.56 -11.19
N GLU A 151 5.65 -5.18 -10.15
CA GLU A 151 5.98 -4.04 -9.28
C GLU A 151 7.32 -4.22 -8.53
N LEU A 152 7.86 -5.45 -8.42
CA LEU A 152 9.23 -5.65 -7.88
C LEU A 152 10.31 -4.96 -8.73
N LEU A 153 10.03 -4.68 -10.01
CA LEU A 153 10.92 -3.91 -10.87
C LEU A 153 11.12 -2.46 -10.36
N ASP A 154 10.20 -1.91 -9.56
CA ASP A 154 10.36 -0.59 -8.94
C ASP A 154 11.64 -0.53 -8.11
N THR A 155 11.92 -1.59 -7.36
CA THR A 155 13.14 -1.73 -6.56
C THR A 155 14.38 -1.77 -7.44
N LEU A 156 14.33 -2.48 -8.57
CA LEU A 156 15.43 -2.52 -9.53
C LEU A 156 15.69 -1.13 -10.12
N TYR A 157 14.65 -0.41 -10.53
CA TYR A 157 14.79 0.95 -11.04
C TYR A 157 15.38 1.90 -9.99
N ILE A 158 14.98 1.79 -8.73
CA ILE A 158 15.55 2.57 -7.63
C ILE A 158 17.05 2.32 -7.49
N ILE A 159 17.49 1.05 -7.50
CA ILE A 159 18.90 0.66 -7.36
C ILE A 159 19.73 1.12 -8.57
N LEU A 160 19.25 0.85 -9.79
CA LEU A 160 19.97 1.18 -11.03
C LEU A 160 20.09 2.70 -11.24
N LYS A 161 19.11 3.48 -10.78
CA LYS A 161 19.14 4.95 -10.82
C LYS A 161 19.79 5.61 -9.61
N LYS A 162 20.34 4.82 -8.67
CA LYS A 162 21.00 5.30 -7.46
C LYS A 162 20.11 6.18 -6.57
N LYS A 163 18.81 5.90 -6.55
CA LYS A 163 17.82 6.63 -5.74
C LYS A 163 17.59 5.96 -4.39
N TYR A 164 18.65 5.60 -3.68
CA TYR A 164 18.58 4.81 -2.44
C TYR A 164 17.70 5.42 -1.33
N ARG A 165 17.44 6.72 -1.34
CA ARG A 165 16.44 7.35 -0.45
C ARG A 165 15.02 6.78 -0.63
N GLN A 166 14.70 6.22 -1.79
CA GLN A 166 13.43 5.55 -2.09
C GLN A 166 13.44 4.07 -1.66
N LEU A 167 14.62 3.45 -1.49
CA LEU A 167 14.78 2.08 -1.01
C LEU A 167 14.65 2.01 0.52
N SER A 168 13.50 2.44 1.02
CA SER A 168 13.20 2.46 2.45
C SER A 168 12.75 1.11 2.98
N PHE A 169 12.77 0.93 4.31
CA PHE A 169 12.16 -0.24 4.95
C PHE A 169 10.69 -0.41 4.54
N LEU A 170 9.90 0.68 4.53
CA LEU A 170 8.51 0.68 4.09
C LEU A 170 8.36 0.09 2.68
N HIS A 171 9.21 0.51 1.74
CA HIS A 171 9.22 0.02 0.36
C HIS A 171 9.50 -1.49 0.32
N VAL A 172 10.61 -1.92 0.90
CA VAL A 172 11.03 -3.33 0.82
C VAL A 172 10.05 -4.24 1.55
N TYR A 173 9.56 -3.84 2.73
CA TYR A 173 8.55 -4.57 3.50
C TYR A 173 7.24 -4.71 2.74
N HIS A 174 6.75 -3.62 2.13
CA HIS A 174 5.50 -3.65 1.37
C HIS A 174 5.62 -4.55 0.13
N HIS A 175 6.63 -4.35 -0.70
CA HIS A 175 6.77 -5.11 -1.95
C HIS A 175 7.03 -6.61 -1.69
N SER A 176 7.81 -6.97 -0.66
CA SER A 176 8.05 -8.37 -0.32
C SER A 176 6.79 -9.06 0.24
N SER A 177 6.03 -8.37 1.11
CA SER A 177 4.80 -8.91 1.70
C SER A 177 3.64 -9.00 0.70
N MET A 178 3.46 -7.98 -0.16
CA MET A 178 2.34 -7.95 -1.11
C MET A 178 2.42 -9.04 -2.18
N VAL A 179 3.62 -9.45 -2.60
CA VAL A 179 3.79 -10.58 -3.51
C VAL A 179 3.29 -11.88 -2.86
N LEU A 180 3.54 -12.08 -1.56
CA LEU A 180 3.03 -13.23 -0.82
C LEU A 180 1.51 -13.16 -0.62
N PHE A 181 1.00 -12.03 -0.13
CA PHE A 181 -0.42 -11.89 0.18
C PHE A 181 -1.32 -11.93 -1.05
N SER A 182 -0.84 -11.42 -2.19
CA SER A 182 -1.61 -11.47 -3.43
C SER A 182 -1.75 -12.89 -3.98
N GLU A 183 -0.72 -13.74 -3.90
CA GLU A 183 -0.84 -15.15 -4.30
C GLU A 183 -1.76 -15.92 -3.35
N PHE A 184 -1.61 -15.68 -2.05
CA PHE A 184 -2.46 -16.28 -1.02
C PHE A 184 -3.94 -15.93 -1.28
N GLY A 185 -4.24 -14.64 -1.52
CA GLY A 185 -5.57 -14.16 -1.85
C GLY A 185 -6.12 -14.80 -3.13
N TYR A 186 -5.32 -14.84 -4.19
CA TYR A 186 -5.70 -15.46 -5.47
C TYR A 186 -6.06 -16.95 -5.33
N ARG A 187 -5.20 -17.73 -4.67
CA ARG A 187 -5.35 -19.20 -4.61
C ARG A 187 -6.42 -19.63 -3.62
N LEU A 188 -6.43 -19.02 -2.43
CA LEU A 188 -7.17 -19.54 -1.28
C LEU A 188 -8.42 -18.72 -0.95
N CYS A 189 -8.41 -17.42 -1.26
CA CYS A 189 -9.45 -16.50 -0.81
C CYS A 189 -9.94 -15.55 -1.90
N PRO A 190 -10.43 -16.01 -3.07
CA PRO A 190 -11.04 -15.17 -4.10
C PRO A 190 -12.43 -14.68 -3.65
N TYR A 191 -12.47 -14.00 -2.52
CA TYR A 191 -13.66 -13.63 -1.77
C TYR A 191 -13.95 -12.14 -1.94
N PRO A 192 -15.24 -11.74 -2.05
CA PRO A 192 -15.65 -10.33 -2.00
C PRO A 192 -15.07 -9.56 -0.82
N ALA A 193 -15.01 -10.21 0.34
CA ALA A 193 -14.31 -9.77 1.55
C ALA A 193 -12.89 -9.21 1.31
N ILE A 194 -12.11 -9.87 0.47
CA ILE A 194 -10.72 -9.49 0.13
C ILE A 194 -10.69 -8.52 -1.05
N ALA A 195 -11.70 -8.58 -1.92
CA ALA A 195 -11.78 -7.76 -3.12
C ALA A 195 -11.96 -6.27 -2.79
N ILE A 196 -12.64 -5.92 -1.70
CA ILE A 196 -12.81 -4.52 -1.27
C ILE A 196 -11.46 -3.83 -1.00
N PRO A 197 -10.61 -4.30 -0.06
CA PRO A 197 -9.33 -3.64 0.20
C PRO A 197 -8.37 -3.73 -1.00
N LEU A 198 -8.41 -4.82 -1.78
CA LEU A 198 -7.59 -4.97 -3.00
C LEU A 198 -8.02 -3.99 -4.10
N GLY A 199 -9.33 -3.80 -4.29
CA GLY A 199 -9.89 -2.83 -5.23
C GLY A 199 -9.50 -1.40 -4.87
N ILE A 200 -9.61 -1.02 -3.59
CA ILE A 200 -9.15 0.28 -3.09
C ILE A 200 -7.65 0.43 -3.32
N ASN A 201 -6.83 -0.59 -3.03
CA ASN A 201 -5.40 -0.55 -3.30
C ASN A 201 -5.11 -0.35 -4.78
N SER A 202 -5.84 -1.03 -5.66
CA SER A 202 -5.70 -0.88 -7.10
C SER A 202 -6.01 0.56 -7.54
N VAL A 203 -7.08 1.18 -7.02
CA VAL A 203 -7.40 2.60 -7.29
C VAL A 203 -6.24 3.52 -6.88
N ILE A 204 -5.68 3.31 -5.68
CA ILE A 204 -4.52 4.08 -5.24
C ILE A 204 -3.31 3.84 -6.14
N HIS A 205 -3.09 2.61 -6.61
CA HIS A 205 -2.01 2.27 -7.54
C HIS A 205 -2.20 2.91 -8.92
N VAL A 206 -3.43 3.10 -9.40
CA VAL A 206 -3.70 3.91 -10.61
C VAL A 206 -3.08 5.28 -10.48
N PHE A 207 -3.41 6.01 -9.39
CA PHE A 207 -2.91 7.35 -9.14
C PHE A 207 -1.41 7.38 -8.83
N LEU A 208 -0.90 6.40 -8.09
CA LEU A 208 0.51 6.29 -7.72
C LEU A 208 1.40 6.11 -8.96
N TYR A 209 1.06 5.14 -9.82
CA TYR A 209 1.83 4.89 -11.02
C TYR A 209 1.63 5.97 -12.07
N TYR A 210 0.44 6.57 -12.16
CA TYR A 210 0.22 7.75 -12.98
C TYR A 210 1.13 8.91 -12.53
N TYR A 211 1.22 9.19 -11.23
CA TYR A 211 2.11 10.20 -10.66
C TYR A 211 3.58 9.97 -11.07
N TYR A 212 4.07 8.75 -10.92
CA TYR A 212 5.46 8.42 -11.25
C TYR A 212 5.72 8.39 -12.75
N GLY A 213 4.74 7.99 -13.56
CA GLY A 213 4.77 8.10 -15.02
C GLY A 213 4.91 9.55 -15.47
N MET A 214 4.12 10.46 -14.89
CA MET A 214 4.22 11.90 -15.15
C MET A 214 5.56 12.48 -14.71
N CYS A 215 6.06 12.11 -13.53
CA CYS A 215 7.40 12.50 -13.06
C CYS A 215 8.51 12.02 -14.02
N ALA A 216 8.34 10.88 -14.66
CA ALA A 216 9.30 10.34 -15.62
C ALA A 216 9.16 11.00 -17.01
N LEU A 217 7.94 11.36 -17.41
CA LEU A 217 7.65 12.08 -18.65
C LEU A 217 8.17 13.51 -18.64
N ASP A 218 7.96 14.26 -17.55
CA ASP A 218 8.49 15.61 -17.40
C ASP A 218 9.16 15.78 -16.01
N PRO A 219 10.45 15.44 -15.90
CA PRO A 219 11.22 15.63 -14.68
C PRO A 219 11.39 17.10 -14.28
N ALA A 220 11.23 18.06 -15.20
CA ALA A 220 11.38 19.48 -14.90
C ALA A 220 10.14 20.03 -14.19
N ASN A 221 8.95 19.50 -14.53
CA ASN A 221 7.68 19.91 -13.93
C ASN A 221 6.93 18.71 -13.31
N PRO A 222 7.45 18.13 -12.20
CA PRO A 222 6.75 17.04 -11.53
C PRO A 222 5.40 17.51 -10.95
N PRO A 223 4.37 16.64 -10.91
CA PRO A 223 3.08 17.03 -10.37
C PRO A 223 3.15 17.46 -8.90
N THR A 224 2.37 18.48 -8.53
CA THR A 224 2.42 19.09 -7.18
C THR A 224 1.65 18.31 -6.11
N TRP A 225 0.81 17.36 -6.51
CA TRP A 225 -0.12 16.64 -5.64
C TRP A 225 0.46 15.40 -4.94
N LYS A 226 1.79 15.25 -4.90
CA LYS A 226 2.49 14.14 -4.19
C LYS A 226 2.02 13.95 -2.75
N LYS A 227 1.79 15.06 -2.04
CA LYS A 227 1.34 15.03 -0.65
C LYS A 227 -0.08 14.46 -0.54
N ARG A 228 -1.01 14.90 -1.40
CA ARG A 228 -2.37 14.38 -1.48
C ARG A 228 -2.39 12.89 -1.79
N LEU A 229 -1.52 12.43 -2.67
CA LEU A 229 -1.36 11.00 -2.95
C LEU A 229 -0.97 10.20 -1.69
N THR A 230 -0.08 10.74 -0.85
CA THR A 230 0.29 10.09 0.42
C THR A 230 -0.88 10.08 1.41
N GLU A 231 -1.67 11.16 1.46
CA GLU A 231 -2.90 11.22 2.27
C GLU A 231 -3.94 10.18 1.82
N MET A 232 -4.11 10.01 0.51
CA MET A 232 -4.98 8.96 -0.07
C MET A 232 -4.50 7.56 0.30
N GLN A 233 -3.19 7.30 0.29
CA GLN A 233 -2.61 6.03 0.74
C GLN A 233 -2.91 5.74 2.21
N ILE A 234 -2.79 6.76 3.09
CA ILE A 234 -3.13 6.63 4.52
C ILE A 234 -4.62 6.33 4.69
N LEU A 235 -5.49 7.07 3.99
CA LEU A 235 -6.93 6.85 4.02
C LEU A 235 -7.31 5.44 3.57
N GLN A 236 -6.65 4.91 2.54
CA GLN A 236 -6.79 3.53 2.08
C GLN A 236 -6.59 2.53 3.23
N PHE A 237 -5.55 2.72 4.05
CA PHE A 237 -5.21 1.77 5.11
C PHE A 237 -6.16 1.91 6.29
N ILE A 238 -6.64 3.13 6.57
CA ILE A 238 -7.72 3.34 7.56
C ILE A 238 -8.96 2.55 7.14
N ILE A 239 -9.43 2.71 5.89
CA ILE A 239 -10.59 1.99 5.38
C ILE A 239 -10.36 0.47 5.41
N GLY A 240 -9.19 0.01 4.96
CA GLY A 240 -8.84 -1.42 4.93
C GLY A 240 -8.76 -2.06 6.33
N VAL A 241 -8.23 -1.34 7.32
CA VAL A 241 -8.20 -1.76 8.73
C VAL A 241 -9.61 -1.86 9.28
N THR A 242 -10.42 -0.81 9.12
CA THR A 242 -11.82 -0.82 9.59
C THR A 242 -12.61 -1.97 8.96
N HIS A 243 -12.51 -2.15 7.65
CA HIS A 243 -13.15 -3.26 6.93
C HIS A 243 -12.69 -4.63 7.47
N SER A 244 -11.39 -4.82 7.66
CA SER A 244 -10.83 -6.08 8.18
C SER A 244 -11.23 -6.34 9.62
N THR A 245 -11.32 -5.31 10.47
CA THR A 245 -11.78 -5.45 11.85
C THR A 245 -13.26 -5.80 11.91
N LEU A 246 -14.11 -5.15 11.12
CA LEU A 246 -15.54 -5.49 11.07
C LEU A 246 -15.74 -6.91 10.52
N GLY A 247 -14.99 -7.30 9.49
CA GLY A 247 -14.97 -8.66 8.97
C GLY A 247 -14.55 -9.69 10.02
N TYR A 248 -13.59 -9.34 10.87
CA TYR A 248 -13.17 -10.20 11.98
C TYR A 248 -14.25 -10.32 13.05
N LEU A 249 -14.79 -9.20 13.55
CA LEU A 249 -15.73 -9.19 14.67
C LEU A 249 -17.09 -9.83 14.34
N TYR A 250 -17.61 -9.59 13.14
CA TYR A 250 -18.97 -10.01 12.77
C TYR A 250 -19.02 -11.23 11.85
N HIS A 251 -17.91 -11.58 11.19
CA HIS A 251 -17.88 -12.65 10.19
C HIS A 251 -16.71 -13.62 10.36
N GLY A 252 -15.88 -13.45 11.40
CA GLY A 252 -14.83 -14.40 11.78
C GLY A 252 -13.67 -14.52 10.79
N PHE A 253 -13.43 -13.53 9.92
CA PHE A 253 -12.36 -13.59 8.90
C PHE A 253 -11.37 -12.41 9.01
N CYS A 254 -10.28 -12.43 8.23
CA CYS A 254 -9.37 -11.28 8.03
C CYS A 254 -8.48 -10.79 9.18
N PHE A 255 -8.25 -11.58 10.23
CA PHE A 255 -7.34 -11.17 11.32
C PHE A 255 -5.93 -10.77 10.83
N TYR A 256 -5.37 -11.50 9.87
CA TYR A 256 -4.08 -11.15 9.26
C TYR A 256 -4.11 -9.79 8.53
N GLY A 257 -5.24 -9.45 7.90
CA GLY A 257 -5.47 -8.16 7.26
C GLY A 257 -5.49 -7.00 8.26
N VAL A 258 -5.99 -7.24 9.48
CA VAL A 258 -5.93 -6.27 10.58
C VAL A 258 -4.47 -5.99 10.95
N ILE A 259 -3.70 -7.03 11.27
CA ILE A 259 -2.29 -6.87 11.67
C ILE A 259 -1.48 -6.16 10.58
N TYR A 260 -1.61 -6.59 9.33
CA TYR A 260 -0.90 -5.98 8.21
C TYR A 260 -1.36 -4.53 7.94
N GLY A 261 -2.67 -4.28 8.01
CA GLY A 261 -3.21 -2.94 7.83
C GLY A 261 -2.67 -1.95 8.85
N PHE A 262 -2.54 -2.36 10.12
CA PHE A 262 -1.92 -1.53 11.16
C PHE A 262 -0.44 -1.29 10.94
N SER A 263 0.33 -2.32 10.57
CA SER A 263 1.76 -2.15 10.31
C SER A 263 1.99 -1.16 9.17
N MET A 264 1.20 -1.25 8.09
CA MET A 264 1.26 -0.34 6.96
C MET A 264 0.81 1.07 7.32
N LEU A 265 -0.31 1.22 8.05
CA LEU A 265 -0.79 2.52 8.51
C LEU A 265 0.27 3.23 9.36
N TRP A 266 0.90 2.51 10.29
CA TRP A 266 1.97 3.06 11.12
C TRP A 266 3.17 3.51 10.27
N LEU A 267 3.63 2.69 9.32
CA LEU A 267 4.76 3.03 8.45
C LEU A 267 4.46 4.25 7.56
N PHE A 268 3.25 4.36 7.01
CA PHE A 268 2.85 5.51 6.20
C PHE A 268 2.69 6.79 7.03
N CYS A 269 2.12 6.71 8.23
CA CYS A 269 2.04 7.84 9.16
C CYS A 269 3.44 8.33 9.56
N ASN A 270 4.36 7.41 9.88
CA ASN A 270 5.76 7.73 10.20
C ASN A 270 6.48 8.36 9.00
N PHE A 271 6.28 7.83 7.79
CA PHE A 271 6.80 8.43 6.56
C PHE A 271 6.27 9.86 6.37
N TYR A 272 4.96 10.07 6.50
CA TYR A 272 4.33 11.36 6.30
C TYR A 272 4.85 12.39 7.32
N TYR A 273 4.95 12.01 8.59
CA TYR A 273 5.50 12.87 9.64
C TYR A 273 6.92 13.34 9.29
N LYS A 274 7.82 12.42 8.95
CA LYS A 274 9.22 12.73 8.60
C LYS A 274 9.34 13.53 7.30
N ALA A 275 8.55 13.19 6.29
CA ALA A 275 8.66 13.80 4.96
C ALA A 275 8.06 15.20 4.89
N TYR A 276 6.96 15.47 5.61
CA TYR A 276 6.17 16.70 5.43
C TYR A 276 6.08 17.57 6.68
N LEU A 277 6.09 17.01 7.88
CA LEU A 277 5.91 17.79 9.12
C LEU A 277 7.25 18.23 9.71
N THR A 278 8.23 17.33 9.80
CA THR A 278 9.57 17.68 10.29
C THR A 278 10.26 18.72 9.39
N LYS A 279 10.17 18.55 8.07
CA LYS A 279 10.74 19.51 7.11
C LYS A 279 10.06 20.88 7.14
N ARG A 280 8.76 20.92 7.42
CA ARG A 280 8.01 22.17 7.50
C ARG A 280 8.35 22.93 8.77
N ARG A 281 8.54 22.23 9.89
CA ARG A 281 8.99 22.83 11.15
C ARG A 281 10.36 23.52 10.98
N LEU A 282 11.33 22.83 10.38
CA LEU A 282 12.66 23.38 10.09
C LEU A 282 12.67 24.53 9.07
N LYS A 283 11.60 24.74 8.31
CA LYS A 283 11.46 25.88 7.39
C LYS A 283 10.82 27.10 8.08
N ASN A 284 10.13 26.87 9.19
CA ASN A 284 9.40 27.87 9.94
C ASN A 284 10.15 28.32 11.21
N GLU A 285 11.22 27.62 11.59
CA GLU A 285 12.24 28.01 12.58
C GLU A 285 13.40 28.72 11.86
#